data_AF-A0A7K3YJY2-F1
#
_entry.id   AF-A0A7K3YJY2-F1
#
_cell.length_a   1.000
_cell.length_b   1.000
_cell.length_c   1.000
_cell.angle_alpha   90.00
_cell.angle_beta   90.00
_cell.angle_gamma   90.00
#
_symmetry.space_group_name_H-M   'P 1'
#
loop_
_entity.id
_entity.type
_entity.pdbx_description
1 polymer ?
#
loop_
_entity_poly.entity_id
_entity_poly.type
_entity_poly.pdbx_seq_one_letter_code
_entity_poly.pdbx_strand_id
1 'polypeptide(L)'
;MKLFANIHLYLYALLLFVLVTTPVSAIYNFEGIPFETAAQGEVRGEVLTFGTYGLTAPPVECTFTLPSKPVWARVYTGVWGGTERYTGWEELSVNNGVPVRRDLFGKDDRHPETHVSGYGVYWVAHDCTDQLRGGKNTVTLATSRGQPESRIDGRVYCIFVVAVVEDAKKPLTRYWIAEGNENLHSEGWSGTNPTCHDTCEIVFEKAGAAEAAAADLTVVLLASTKGQPDYVLFNGEDLGIPVTDLSLYPEGARDIGNERIGDATGGAGQEARYVDVETFDVGRLLKETNHVVFERGRDLDGDGEISTTGSKPEGEDYIHPVSAILTVQRSGVSPAPDFSVDTPVATGAYAGEEATIQATVRNYGVRPDGKIGATFSVDGSVVKTVEVEPARSGVQQVETGVILAEGRHTITVRVDAGGDSDPTDNEASMQLTVGTVPDLSVAIGAPVRGGLATAPTQQAPAPLFALVAGLALAALLAKRPPGGKTAVLLLAGMVIVAACPLAAAAGYLDYTIPVTIKNGGGSDVGAFDLTIYLDGEKAAVKHVDGVSAGATVTIDVPLYTTPGKHRIKAVVDEVGAIKDSNRANNAAEGEYVFP
;
A
#
# COMPACT_ATOMS: atom_id res chain seq x y z
N MET A 1 -8.75 -53.45 -4.73
CA MET A 1 -9.41 -52.13 -4.59
C MET A 1 -8.49 -51.08 -5.18
N LYS A 2 -8.95 -50.47 -6.27
CA LYS A 2 -8.19 -49.58 -7.18
C LYS A 2 -8.08 -48.16 -6.62
N LEU A 3 -7.55 -47.99 -5.40
CA LEU A 3 -7.46 -46.65 -4.78
C LEU A 3 -6.06 -46.01 -4.89
N PHE A 4 -5.04 -46.77 -5.30
CA PHE A 4 -3.64 -46.31 -5.33
C PHE A 4 -3.09 -46.04 -6.74
N ALA A 5 -3.86 -46.30 -7.80
CA ALA A 5 -3.37 -46.14 -9.18
C ALA A 5 -3.24 -44.68 -9.63
N ASN A 6 -3.87 -43.74 -8.92
CA ASN A 6 -3.92 -42.32 -9.30
C ASN A 6 -3.26 -41.40 -8.27
N ILE A 7 -2.53 -41.92 -7.28
CA ILE A 7 -1.89 -41.08 -6.25
C ILE A 7 -0.92 -40.07 -6.87
N HIS A 8 -0.23 -40.45 -7.95
CA HIS A 8 0.61 -39.54 -8.72
C HIS A 8 -0.21 -38.49 -9.47
N LEU A 9 -1.40 -38.83 -9.97
CA LEU A 9 -2.30 -37.88 -10.63
C LEU A 9 -2.88 -36.86 -9.64
N TYR A 10 -3.17 -37.29 -8.41
CA TYR A 10 -3.58 -36.40 -7.32
C TYR A 10 -2.41 -35.58 -6.77
N LEU A 11 -1.18 -36.12 -6.73
CA LEU A 11 0.01 -35.36 -6.39
C LEU A 11 0.37 -34.32 -7.47
N TYR A 12 0.22 -34.65 -8.75
CA TYR A 12 0.38 -33.71 -9.86
C TYR A 12 -0.73 -32.66 -9.86
N ALA A 13 -1.98 -33.04 -9.57
CA ALA A 13 -3.07 -32.08 -9.38
C ALA A 13 -2.84 -31.18 -8.16
N LEU A 14 -2.26 -31.70 -7.07
CA LEU A 14 -1.89 -30.92 -5.88
C LEU A 14 -0.67 -30.02 -6.14
N LEU A 15 0.33 -30.47 -6.92
CA LEU A 15 1.46 -29.64 -7.36
C LEU A 15 1.03 -28.56 -8.35
N LEU A 16 0.08 -28.86 -9.25
CA LEU A 16 -0.56 -27.88 -10.14
C LEU A 16 -1.46 -26.90 -9.37
N PHE A 17 -2.02 -27.30 -8.22
CA PHE A 17 -2.80 -26.41 -7.35
C PHE A 17 -1.92 -25.53 -6.45
N VAL A 18 -0.68 -25.92 -6.18
CA VAL A 18 0.30 -25.16 -5.39
C VAL A 18 1.09 -24.16 -6.25
N LEU A 19 0.93 -24.19 -7.58
CA LEU A 19 1.52 -23.21 -8.50
C LEU A 19 0.57 -22.08 -8.94
N VAL A 20 -0.68 -22.06 -8.43
CA VAL A 20 -1.58 -20.91 -8.59
C VAL A 20 -1.47 -20.04 -7.33
N THR A 21 -0.32 -19.41 -7.15
CA THR A 21 -0.19 -18.29 -6.23
C THR A 21 0.08 -17.07 -7.07
N THR A 22 -0.92 -16.21 -7.18
CA THR A 22 -0.73 -14.83 -7.61
C THR A 22 0.41 -14.22 -6.77
N PRO A 23 1.48 -13.67 -7.37
CA PRO A 23 2.36 -12.81 -6.62
C PRO A 23 1.66 -11.47 -6.47
N VAL A 24 0.76 -11.40 -5.51
CA VAL A 24 0.40 -10.14 -4.83
C VAL A 24 0.36 -10.50 -3.36
N SER A 25 1.51 -10.93 -2.82
CA SER A 25 1.63 -11.04 -1.38
C SER A 25 1.80 -9.61 -0.89
N ALA A 26 0.82 -9.08 -0.17
CA ALA A 26 1.05 -7.93 0.69
C ALA A 26 2.07 -8.39 1.74
N ILE A 27 3.34 -8.12 1.44
CA ILE A 27 4.46 -8.29 2.35
C ILE A 27 4.53 -6.99 3.12
N TYR A 28 4.63 -7.08 4.44
CA TYR A 28 4.94 -5.90 5.23
C TYR A 28 6.10 -5.13 4.62
N ASN A 29 5.87 -3.84 4.39
CA ASN A 29 6.89 -2.89 4.00
C ASN A 29 6.75 -1.66 4.88
N PHE A 30 7.86 -1.22 5.49
CA PHE A 30 7.82 -0.05 6.37
C PHE A 30 7.40 1.19 5.59
N GLU A 31 7.90 1.37 4.37
CA GLU A 31 7.60 2.53 3.50
C GLU A 31 6.13 2.57 3.05
N GLY A 32 5.43 1.43 3.10
CA GLY A 32 4.08 1.33 2.59
C GLY A 32 3.89 0.22 1.58
N ILE A 33 2.62 -0.10 1.34
CA ILE A 33 2.20 -0.97 0.25
C ILE A 33 1.50 -0.08 -0.77
N PRO A 34 2.03 0.02 -2.01
CA PRO A 34 1.49 0.90 -3.02
C PRO A 34 0.02 0.65 -3.35
N PHE A 35 -0.64 1.70 -3.83
CA PHE A 35 -1.99 1.58 -4.35
C PHE A 35 -2.04 0.67 -5.57
N GLU A 36 -2.96 -0.28 -5.54
CA GLU A 36 -3.37 -1.04 -6.71
C GLU A 36 -4.87 -0.92 -6.93
N THR A 37 -5.29 -0.91 -8.20
CA THR A 37 -6.72 -0.96 -8.53
C THR A 37 -7.27 -2.34 -8.24
N ALA A 38 -7.99 -2.49 -7.14
CA ALA A 38 -8.63 -3.73 -6.73
C ALA A 38 -9.92 -4.04 -7.52
N ALA A 39 -10.63 -2.99 -7.93
CA ALA A 39 -11.78 -3.14 -8.81
C ALA A 39 -11.98 -1.93 -9.72
N GLN A 40 -12.46 -2.18 -10.93
CA GLN A 40 -12.85 -1.19 -11.92
C GLN A 40 -13.94 -1.72 -12.84
N GLY A 41 -14.59 -0.82 -13.57
CA GLY A 41 -15.55 -1.16 -14.61
C GLY A 41 -16.68 -0.16 -14.70
N GLU A 42 -17.80 -0.57 -15.31
CA GLU A 42 -19.02 0.21 -15.41
C GLU A 42 -20.24 -0.52 -14.87
N VAL A 43 -21.09 0.25 -14.21
CA VAL A 43 -22.39 -0.21 -13.73
C VAL A 43 -23.46 0.83 -14.05
N ARG A 44 -24.67 0.39 -14.44
CA ARG A 44 -25.82 1.29 -14.43
C ARG A 44 -26.29 1.41 -12.98
N GLY A 45 -25.83 2.43 -12.29
CA GLY A 45 -25.88 2.47 -10.83
C GLY A 45 -24.82 3.39 -10.24
N GLU A 46 -24.30 3.00 -9.09
CA GLU A 46 -23.41 3.83 -8.29
C GLU A 46 -22.45 2.99 -7.43
N VAL A 47 -21.37 3.63 -6.99
CA VAL A 47 -20.49 3.13 -5.93
C VAL A 47 -20.89 3.83 -4.64
N LEU A 48 -21.21 3.05 -3.61
CA LEU A 48 -21.61 3.55 -2.30
C LEU A 48 -20.55 3.23 -1.26
N THR A 49 -20.26 4.19 -0.40
CA THR A 49 -19.33 4.02 0.73
C THR A 49 -20.05 4.20 2.07
N PHE A 50 -19.64 3.42 3.07
CA PHE A 50 -20.18 3.48 4.43
C PHE A 50 -19.08 3.19 5.43
N GLY A 51 -19.22 3.64 6.68
CA GLY A 51 -18.29 3.21 7.70
C GLY A 51 -18.64 3.63 9.11
N THR A 52 -17.86 3.09 10.03
CA THR A 52 -17.76 3.52 11.42
C THR A 52 -16.32 3.88 11.66
N TYR A 53 -16.06 5.09 12.15
CA TYR A 53 -14.73 5.70 12.12
C TYR A 53 -14.30 6.21 13.50
N GLY A 54 -12.99 6.31 13.68
CA GLY A 54 -12.35 6.80 14.89
C GLY A 54 -11.75 5.67 15.72
N LEU A 55 -10.49 5.85 16.13
CA LEU A 55 -9.72 4.85 16.87
C LEU A 55 -10.38 4.45 18.20
N THR A 56 -10.98 3.26 18.24
CA THR A 56 -11.77 2.79 19.38
C THR A 56 -11.46 1.34 19.77
N ALA A 57 -11.88 0.93 20.96
CA ALA A 57 -11.77 -0.46 21.38
C ALA A 57 -12.83 -1.33 20.69
N PRO A 58 -12.46 -2.53 20.20
CA PRO A 58 -13.43 -3.50 19.69
C PRO A 58 -14.31 -4.07 20.82
N PRO A 59 -15.51 -4.61 20.49
CA PRO A 59 -16.04 -4.77 19.14
C PRO A 59 -16.59 -3.46 18.55
N VAL A 60 -16.50 -3.32 17.23
CA VAL A 60 -17.05 -2.19 16.46
C VAL A 60 -18.12 -2.71 15.51
N GLU A 61 -19.16 -1.91 15.26
CA GLU A 61 -20.23 -2.24 14.33
C GLU A 61 -20.43 -1.11 13.31
N CYS A 62 -20.65 -1.47 12.05
CA CYS A 62 -21.14 -0.58 10.99
C CYS A 62 -22.48 -1.10 10.46
N THR A 63 -23.52 -0.27 10.51
CA THR A 63 -24.86 -0.60 10.01
C THR A 63 -25.26 0.38 8.92
N PHE A 64 -25.67 -0.13 7.76
CA PHE A 64 -26.02 0.66 6.58
C PHE A 64 -27.13 -0.02 5.76
N THR A 65 -27.62 0.65 4.71
CA THR A 65 -28.68 0.12 3.84
C THR A 65 -28.26 0.24 2.38
N LEU A 66 -28.39 -0.85 1.62
CA LEU A 66 -28.15 -0.87 0.18
C LEU A 66 -29.48 -0.89 -0.60
N PRO A 67 -29.56 -0.24 -1.77
CA PRO A 67 -30.77 -0.27 -2.60
C PRO A 67 -31.03 -1.65 -3.22
N SER A 68 -29.98 -2.40 -3.52
CA SER A 68 -30.01 -3.71 -4.17
C SER A 68 -28.83 -4.57 -3.69
N LYS A 69 -28.77 -5.84 -4.11
CA LYS A 69 -27.58 -6.67 -3.84
C LYS A 69 -26.40 -6.08 -4.66
N PRO A 70 -25.21 -5.89 -4.06
CA PRO A 70 -24.07 -5.39 -4.81
C PRO A 70 -23.58 -6.41 -5.84
N VAL A 71 -23.09 -5.92 -6.97
CA VAL A 71 -22.40 -6.73 -7.99
C VAL A 71 -20.94 -6.97 -7.62
N TRP A 72 -20.37 -6.07 -6.82
CA TRP A 72 -19.07 -6.17 -6.18
C TRP A 72 -19.11 -5.40 -4.86
N ALA A 73 -18.54 -5.95 -3.79
CA ALA A 73 -18.37 -5.21 -2.55
C ALA A 73 -17.15 -5.69 -1.77
N ARG A 74 -16.51 -4.73 -1.09
CA ARG A 74 -15.38 -4.96 -0.21
C ARG A 74 -15.59 -4.26 1.11
N VAL A 75 -15.27 -4.97 2.20
CA VAL A 75 -15.22 -4.42 3.55
C VAL A 75 -13.75 -4.33 3.93
N TYR A 76 -13.32 -3.14 4.32
CA TYR A 76 -12.00 -2.87 4.85
C TYR A 76 -12.06 -2.65 6.36
N THR A 77 -11.07 -3.17 7.06
CA THR A 77 -10.89 -2.95 8.50
C THR A 77 -9.53 -2.35 8.77
N GLY A 78 -9.54 -1.18 9.44
CA GLY A 78 -8.34 -0.52 9.91
C GLY A 78 -8.06 -0.93 11.35
N VAL A 79 -6.93 -1.60 11.62
CA VAL A 79 -6.55 -2.07 12.97
C VAL A 79 -5.17 -1.54 13.33
N TRP A 80 -5.04 -0.95 14.53
CA TRP A 80 -3.74 -0.52 15.02
C TRP A 80 -3.01 -1.65 15.74
N GLY A 81 -1.86 -2.03 15.23
CA GLY A 81 -0.97 -3.06 15.77
C GLY A 81 -0.22 -2.61 17.02
N GLY A 82 0.08 -1.32 17.12
CA GLY A 82 0.90 -0.71 18.16
C GLY A 82 2.39 -0.69 17.83
N THR A 83 2.92 -1.75 17.22
CA THR A 83 4.28 -1.81 16.66
C THR A 83 4.28 -2.71 15.41
N GLU A 84 5.34 -2.64 14.62
CA GLU A 84 5.57 -3.52 13.47
C GLU A 84 5.73 -4.99 13.88
N ARG A 85 5.96 -5.31 15.16
CA ARG A 85 6.23 -6.68 15.62
C ARG A 85 5.04 -7.36 16.27
N TYR A 86 4.01 -6.60 16.63
CA TYR A 86 2.91 -7.13 17.41
C TYR A 86 1.92 -7.88 16.55
N THR A 87 1.60 -9.08 17.01
CA THR A 87 0.71 -10.01 16.35
C THR A 87 -0.58 -10.17 17.14
N GLY A 88 -1.63 -10.55 16.44
CA GLY A 88 -2.96 -10.74 17.00
C GLY A 88 -3.89 -11.37 15.97
N TRP A 89 -5.17 -11.08 16.10
CA TRP A 89 -6.16 -11.45 15.10
C TRP A 89 -7.29 -10.42 15.08
N GLU A 90 -7.96 -10.34 13.94
CA GLU A 90 -9.28 -9.73 13.81
C GLU A 90 -10.32 -10.78 13.42
N GLU A 91 -11.58 -10.50 13.71
CA GLU A 91 -12.70 -11.40 13.40
C GLU A 91 -13.89 -10.58 12.92
N LEU A 92 -14.25 -10.77 11.64
CA LEU A 92 -15.30 -10.03 10.94
C LEU A 92 -16.57 -10.89 10.82
N SER A 93 -17.75 -10.34 11.11
CA SER A 93 -19.03 -10.96 10.80
C SER A 93 -19.91 -9.99 10.01
N VAL A 94 -20.57 -10.50 8.96
CA VAL A 94 -21.50 -9.74 8.13
C VAL A 94 -22.90 -10.35 8.29
N ASN A 95 -23.88 -9.53 8.61
CA ASN A 95 -25.30 -9.90 8.73
C ASN A 95 -25.57 -11.06 9.71
N ASN A 96 -24.84 -11.12 10.82
CA ASN A 96 -24.82 -12.24 11.78
C ASN A 96 -24.46 -13.60 11.13
N GLY A 97 -23.73 -13.56 10.02
CA GLY A 97 -23.11 -14.73 9.41
C GLY A 97 -21.98 -15.30 10.27
N VAL A 98 -21.46 -16.44 9.85
CA VAL A 98 -20.32 -17.09 10.51
C VAL A 98 -19.13 -16.12 10.51
N PRO A 99 -18.58 -15.78 11.69
CA PRO A 99 -17.43 -14.89 11.76
C PRO A 99 -16.21 -15.49 11.05
N VAL A 100 -15.48 -14.64 10.33
CA VAL A 100 -14.23 -14.97 9.63
C VAL A 100 -13.09 -14.35 10.41
N ARG A 101 -12.21 -15.21 10.94
CA ARG A 101 -11.01 -14.78 11.64
C ARG A 101 -9.83 -14.65 10.69
N ARG A 102 -9.05 -13.61 10.87
CA ARG A 102 -7.78 -13.38 10.19
C ARG A 102 -6.69 -13.10 11.22
N ASP A 103 -5.64 -13.91 11.18
CA ASP A 103 -4.46 -13.69 11.99
C ASP A 103 -3.65 -12.52 11.42
N LEU A 104 -3.09 -11.70 12.30
CA LEU A 104 -2.32 -10.50 11.98
C LEU A 104 -0.88 -10.72 12.48
N PHE A 105 0.09 -10.76 11.57
CA PHE A 105 1.46 -11.20 11.87
C PHE A 105 2.51 -10.06 11.90
N GLY A 106 2.07 -8.81 11.86
CA GLY A 106 2.95 -7.64 11.87
C GLY A 106 3.88 -7.67 10.66
N LYS A 107 5.17 -7.47 10.91
CA LYS A 107 6.20 -7.48 9.88
C LYS A 107 6.40 -8.82 9.18
N ASP A 108 5.87 -9.88 9.77
CA ASP A 108 5.91 -11.23 9.22
C ASP A 108 4.61 -11.59 8.47
N ASP A 109 3.68 -10.63 8.32
CA ASP A 109 2.47 -10.84 7.52
C ASP A 109 2.76 -10.93 6.03
N ARG A 110 2.09 -11.87 5.38
CA ARG A 110 2.25 -12.24 3.97
C ARG A 110 0.90 -12.45 3.28
N HIS A 111 -0.20 -12.20 3.99
CA HIS A 111 -1.53 -12.48 3.46
C HIS A 111 -1.87 -11.43 2.39
N PRO A 112 -2.27 -11.84 1.17
CA PRO A 112 -2.47 -10.93 0.03
C PRO A 112 -3.47 -9.80 0.30
N GLU A 113 -4.50 -10.07 1.11
CA GLU A 113 -5.53 -9.08 1.48
C GLU A 113 -5.25 -8.34 2.80
N THR A 114 -4.04 -8.48 3.37
CA THR A 114 -3.65 -7.81 4.62
C THR A 114 -2.54 -6.82 4.33
N HIS A 115 -2.88 -5.55 4.15
CA HIS A 115 -1.89 -4.52 3.95
C HIS A 115 -1.41 -3.99 5.29
N VAL A 116 -0.17 -4.31 5.68
CA VAL A 116 0.42 -3.81 6.92
C VAL A 116 1.71 -3.06 6.65
N SER A 117 1.81 -1.84 7.16
CA SER A 117 2.97 -0.97 6.97
C SER A 117 3.25 -0.12 8.22
N GLY A 118 4.35 0.63 8.18
CA GLY A 118 4.79 1.49 9.28
C GLY A 118 4.83 0.77 10.63
N TYR A 119 4.29 1.40 11.67
CA TYR A 119 4.29 0.87 13.03
C TYR A 119 3.12 -0.10 13.31
N GLY A 120 2.86 -0.99 12.35
CA GLY A 120 1.81 -2.00 12.43
C GLY A 120 0.42 -1.41 12.19
N VAL A 121 0.27 -0.52 11.22
CA VAL A 121 -1.06 -0.09 10.76
C VAL A 121 -1.57 -1.14 9.78
N TYR A 122 -2.64 -1.84 10.13
CA TYR A 122 -3.26 -2.84 9.28
C TYR A 122 -4.45 -2.26 8.54
N TRP A 123 -4.48 -2.46 7.22
CA TRP A 123 -5.62 -2.24 6.35
C TRP A 123 -5.98 -3.56 5.68
N VAL A 124 -7.08 -4.15 6.14
CA VAL A 124 -7.41 -5.53 5.81
C VAL A 124 -8.65 -5.59 4.93
N ALA A 125 -8.51 -6.17 3.75
CA ALA A 125 -9.57 -6.28 2.75
C ALA A 125 -10.34 -7.60 2.88
N HIS A 126 -11.68 -7.53 2.81
CA HIS A 126 -12.57 -8.69 2.83
C HIS A 126 -13.55 -8.63 1.67
N ASP A 127 -13.53 -9.61 0.77
CA ASP A 127 -14.60 -9.77 -0.23
C ASP A 127 -15.91 -10.17 0.47
N CYS A 128 -16.84 -9.24 0.47
CA CYS A 128 -18.14 -9.37 1.11
C CYS A 128 -19.30 -9.32 0.11
N THR A 129 -19.02 -9.46 -1.19
CA THR A 129 -20.00 -9.31 -2.28
C THR A 129 -21.22 -10.20 -2.09
N ASP A 130 -21.01 -11.45 -1.68
CA ASP A 130 -22.10 -12.44 -1.53
C ASP A 130 -22.74 -12.44 -0.13
N GLN A 131 -22.10 -11.80 0.84
CA GLN A 131 -22.55 -11.68 2.23
C GLN A 131 -23.44 -10.43 2.43
N LEU A 132 -23.23 -9.39 1.62
CA LEU A 132 -24.07 -8.20 1.59
C LEU A 132 -25.32 -8.39 0.72
N ARG A 133 -26.38 -7.64 1.03
CA ARG A 133 -27.69 -7.75 0.38
C ARG A 133 -28.38 -6.38 0.25
N GLY A 134 -29.41 -6.32 -0.59
CA GLY A 134 -30.34 -5.19 -0.58
C GLY A 134 -31.06 -5.05 0.77
N GLY A 135 -31.35 -3.83 1.17
CA GLY A 135 -31.88 -3.50 2.49
C GLY A 135 -30.79 -3.32 3.54
N LYS A 136 -31.15 -3.53 4.81
CA LYS A 136 -30.26 -3.32 5.96
C LYS A 136 -29.15 -4.38 6.00
N ASN A 137 -27.91 -3.90 6.16
CA ASN A 137 -26.72 -4.70 6.45
C ASN A 137 -26.07 -4.25 7.75
N THR A 138 -25.41 -5.20 8.41
CA THR A 138 -24.61 -4.94 9.61
C THR A 138 -23.29 -5.70 9.51
N VAL A 139 -22.18 -5.02 9.76
CA VAL A 139 -20.83 -5.57 9.81
C VAL A 139 -20.29 -5.37 11.22
N THR A 140 -19.75 -6.42 11.82
CA THR A 140 -19.17 -6.39 13.17
C THR A 140 -17.72 -6.85 13.10
N LEU A 141 -16.85 -6.15 13.81
CA LEU A 141 -15.43 -6.45 13.92
C LEU A 141 -15.03 -6.61 15.38
N ALA A 142 -14.37 -7.72 15.71
CA ALA A 142 -13.66 -7.91 16.97
C ALA A 142 -12.16 -8.07 16.71
N THR A 143 -11.33 -7.83 17.74
CA THR A 143 -9.91 -8.17 17.68
C THR A 143 -9.49 -8.89 18.95
N SER A 144 -8.28 -9.43 18.96
CA SER A 144 -7.67 -10.05 20.13
C SER A 144 -7.21 -9.08 21.21
N ARG A 145 -7.54 -7.78 21.12
CA ARG A 145 -7.16 -6.76 22.11
C ARG A 145 -7.48 -7.21 23.53
N GLY A 146 -6.47 -7.14 24.39
CA GLY A 146 -6.60 -7.43 25.83
C GLY A 146 -6.65 -8.93 26.18
N GLN A 147 -6.51 -9.83 25.21
CA GLN A 147 -6.38 -11.26 25.49
C GLN A 147 -4.97 -11.58 26.03
N PRO A 148 -4.84 -12.51 27.01
CA PRO A 148 -3.55 -12.81 27.65
C PRO A 148 -2.42 -13.20 26.69
N GLU A 149 -2.76 -13.86 25.60
CA GLU A 149 -1.85 -14.35 24.57
C GLU A 149 -1.58 -13.34 23.44
N SER A 150 -2.35 -12.25 23.38
CA SER A 150 -2.24 -11.24 22.33
C SER A 150 -1.33 -10.09 22.75
N ARG A 151 -0.49 -9.62 21.82
CA ARG A 151 0.38 -8.45 22.02
C ARG A 151 -0.05 -7.24 21.23
N ILE A 152 -1.03 -7.39 20.34
CA ILE A 152 -1.54 -6.30 19.52
C ILE A 152 -2.21 -5.23 20.39
N ASP A 153 -2.08 -3.96 20.00
CA ASP A 153 -2.98 -2.93 20.54
C ASP A 153 -4.42 -3.29 20.14
N GLY A 154 -4.68 -3.49 18.86
CA GLY A 154 -5.94 -4.03 18.36
C GLY A 154 -7.13 -3.10 18.51
N ARG A 155 -6.91 -1.80 18.81
CA ARG A 155 -7.94 -0.79 18.56
C ARG A 155 -8.21 -0.67 17.07
N VAL A 156 -9.45 -0.35 16.74
CA VAL A 156 -9.96 -0.29 15.37
C VAL A 156 -10.02 1.18 14.96
N TYR A 157 -9.33 1.54 13.89
CA TYR A 157 -9.46 2.83 13.22
C TYR A 157 -10.85 2.97 12.61
N CYS A 158 -11.24 2.00 11.77
CA CYS A 158 -12.55 2.00 11.15
C CYS A 158 -12.99 0.63 10.63
N ILE A 159 -14.29 0.52 10.38
CA ILE A 159 -14.85 -0.36 9.35
C ILE A 159 -15.22 0.56 8.18
N PHE A 160 -14.72 0.29 6.99
CA PHE A 160 -15.06 1.02 5.76
C PHE A 160 -15.60 0.04 4.72
N VAL A 161 -16.73 0.36 4.12
CA VAL A 161 -17.44 -0.53 3.18
C VAL A 161 -17.57 0.18 1.86
N VAL A 162 -17.23 -0.52 0.77
CA VAL A 162 -17.45 -0.07 -0.61
C VAL A 162 -18.35 -1.08 -1.29
N ALA A 163 -19.44 -0.60 -1.91
CA ALA A 163 -20.42 -1.44 -2.60
C ALA A 163 -20.79 -0.84 -3.96
N VAL A 164 -20.55 -1.60 -5.03
CA VAL A 164 -21.00 -1.29 -6.38
C VAL A 164 -22.40 -1.88 -6.56
N VAL A 165 -23.40 -1.04 -6.74
CA VAL A 165 -24.81 -1.44 -6.81
C VAL A 165 -25.45 -1.03 -8.13
N GLU A 166 -26.23 -1.95 -8.70
CA GLU A 166 -27.03 -1.67 -9.89
C GLU A 166 -28.34 -0.96 -9.50
N ASP A 167 -28.66 0.09 -10.26
CA ASP A 167 -29.95 0.76 -10.29
C ASP A 167 -30.25 1.23 -11.72
N ALA A 168 -31.19 0.55 -12.38
CA ALA A 168 -31.57 0.84 -13.76
C ALA A 168 -32.08 2.28 -14.00
N LYS A 169 -32.43 3.02 -12.94
CA LYS A 169 -32.88 4.41 -13.01
C LYS A 169 -31.73 5.42 -12.97
N LYS A 170 -30.52 4.98 -12.61
CA LYS A 170 -29.31 5.81 -12.55
C LYS A 170 -28.57 5.83 -13.88
N PRO A 171 -27.72 6.84 -14.12
CA PRO A 171 -26.82 6.84 -15.26
C PRO A 171 -25.84 5.66 -15.20
N LEU A 172 -25.12 5.44 -16.31
CA LEU A 172 -23.96 4.57 -16.30
C LEU A 172 -22.85 5.27 -15.50
N THR A 173 -22.20 4.54 -14.61
CA THR A 173 -21.10 5.05 -13.77
C THR A 173 -19.89 4.17 -14.01
N ARG A 174 -18.81 4.77 -14.51
CA ARG A 174 -17.48 4.15 -14.56
C ARG A 174 -16.78 4.38 -13.23
N TYR A 175 -16.07 3.38 -12.72
CA TYR A 175 -15.42 3.47 -11.43
C TYR A 175 -14.05 2.79 -11.40
N TRP A 176 -13.23 3.25 -10.47
CA TRP A 176 -11.98 2.66 -10.03
C TRP A 176 -11.96 2.68 -8.51
N ILE A 177 -11.60 1.56 -7.90
CA ILE A 177 -11.48 1.38 -6.47
C ILE A 177 -10.07 0.87 -6.24
N ALA A 178 -9.20 1.77 -5.77
CA ALA A 178 -7.84 1.45 -5.38
C ALA A 178 -7.77 1.18 -3.87
N GLU A 179 -6.94 0.20 -3.52
CA GLU A 179 -6.59 -0.15 -2.15
C GLU A 179 -5.07 -0.27 -2.03
N GLY A 180 -4.56 0.02 -0.83
CA GLY A 180 -3.14 -0.03 -0.52
C GLY A 180 -2.96 0.25 0.97
N ASN A 181 -1.74 0.49 1.40
CA ASN A 181 -1.44 1.01 2.72
C ASN A 181 -0.08 1.71 2.69
N GLU A 182 -0.05 2.84 2.01
CA GLU A 182 1.14 3.68 1.94
C GLU A 182 1.46 4.22 3.34
N ASN A 183 2.72 4.26 3.72
CA ASN A 183 3.15 4.88 4.98
C ASN A 183 3.95 6.11 4.60
N LEU A 184 3.28 7.24 4.39
CA LEU A 184 3.99 8.49 4.19
C LEU A 184 4.51 8.93 5.56
N HIS A 185 5.82 9.13 5.70
CA HIS A 185 6.43 9.43 6.99
C HIS A 185 7.65 10.34 6.89
N SER A 186 7.91 11.06 7.98
CA SER A 186 9.16 11.79 8.21
C SER A 186 10.23 10.87 8.82
N GLU A 187 11.29 11.47 9.35
CA GLU A 187 12.30 10.82 10.20
C GLU A 187 11.71 10.19 11.49
N GLY A 188 10.42 10.43 11.75
CA GLY A 188 9.68 9.96 12.90
C GLY A 188 9.98 10.78 14.16
N TRP A 189 9.11 10.68 15.16
CA TRP A 189 9.24 11.45 16.41
C TRP A 189 10.60 11.31 17.11
N SER A 190 11.25 10.15 16.99
CA SER A 190 12.58 9.91 17.56
C SER A 190 13.74 10.37 16.67
N GLY A 191 13.49 10.78 15.42
CA GLY A 191 14.53 11.10 14.43
C GLY A 191 15.40 9.89 14.08
N THR A 192 14.84 8.68 14.15
CA THR A 192 15.58 7.43 13.96
C THR A 192 15.13 6.63 12.74
N ASN A 193 14.09 7.08 12.03
CA ASN A 193 13.77 6.44 10.76
C ASN A 193 14.92 6.73 9.79
N PRO A 194 15.49 5.70 9.15
CA PRO A 194 16.62 5.88 8.22
C PRO A 194 16.20 6.49 6.87
N THR A 195 14.90 6.70 6.67
CA THR A 195 14.26 7.14 5.43
C THR A 195 13.15 8.15 5.70
N CYS A 196 12.79 8.91 4.66
CA CYS A 196 11.57 9.71 4.58
C CYS A 196 10.80 9.32 3.31
N HIS A 197 9.48 9.33 3.41
CA HIS A 197 8.56 9.02 2.31
C HIS A 197 7.45 10.08 2.30
N ASP A 198 7.63 11.12 1.49
CA ASP A 198 6.75 12.30 1.54
C ASP A 198 5.56 12.22 0.59
N THR A 199 5.63 11.41 -0.47
CA THR A 199 4.60 11.40 -1.51
C THR A 199 4.34 10.02 -2.08
N CYS A 200 3.09 9.71 -2.36
CA CYS A 200 2.71 8.57 -3.20
C CYS A 200 1.68 8.98 -4.25
N GLU A 201 1.50 8.14 -5.28
CA GLU A 201 0.64 8.43 -6.42
C GLU A 201 -0.16 7.19 -6.84
N ILE A 202 -1.40 7.42 -7.29
CA ILE A 202 -2.20 6.45 -8.04
C ILE A 202 -2.73 7.08 -9.33
N VAL A 203 -2.74 6.29 -10.39
CA VAL A 203 -3.18 6.70 -11.73
C VAL A 203 -4.46 5.96 -12.12
N PHE A 204 -5.47 6.72 -12.56
CA PHE A 204 -6.71 6.19 -13.11
C PHE A 204 -6.81 6.51 -14.61
N GLU A 205 -6.69 5.48 -15.43
CA GLU A 205 -6.75 5.59 -16.89
C GLU A 205 -8.16 5.38 -17.43
N LYS A 206 -8.36 5.75 -18.69
CA LYS A 206 -9.62 5.62 -19.43
C LYS A 206 -10.80 6.26 -18.70
N ALA A 207 -10.62 7.40 -18.05
CA ALA A 207 -11.73 8.03 -17.36
C ALA A 207 -12.75 8.65 -18.32
N GLY A 208 -12.33 9.00 -19.54
CA GLY A 208 -13.16 9.59 -20.57
C GLY A 208 -13.65 10.99 -20.19
N ALA A 209 -13.06 12.03 -20.77
CA ALA A 209 -13.57 13.39 -20.64
C ALA A 209 -14.84 13.58 -21.50
N ALA A 210 -16.01 13.21 -20.97
CA ALA A 210 -17.25 13.85 -21.43
C ALA A 210 -17.31 15.22 -20.73
N GLU A 211 -17.28 16.31 -21.50
CA GLU A 211 -17.41 17.67 -20.95
C GLU A 211 -18.61 17.71 -19.97
N ALA A 212 -18.34 18.13 -18.72
CA ALA A 212 -19.31 18.20 -17.63
C ALA A 212 -19.82 16.86 -17.04
N ALA A 213 -19.05 15.77 -17.12
CA ALA A 213 -19.34 14.56 -16.34
C ALA A 213 -19.22 14.85 -14.83
N ALA A 214 -20.26 14.50 -14.07
CA ALA A 214 -20.18 14.47 -12.62
C ALA A 214 -19.19 13.38 -12.21
N ALA A 215 -18.18 13.74 -11.44
CA ALA A 215 -17.17 12.81 -11.00
C ALA A 215 -16.67 13.15 -9.60
N ASP A 216 -16.59 12.11 -8.78
CA ASP A 216 -16.22 12.21 -7.38
C ASP A 216 -14.98 11.36 -7.13
N LEU A 217 -13.99 11.95 -6.47
CA LEU A 217 -12.87 11.25 -5.86
C LEU A 217 -13.14 11.11 -4.37
N THR A 218 -13.19 9.89 -3.85
CA THR A 218 -13.22 9.62 -2.40
C THR A 218 -11.89 9.02 -1.95
N VAL A 219 -11.29 9.58 -0.90
CA VAL A 219 -10.02 9.09 -0.32
C VAL A 219 -10.22 8.68 1.12
N VAL A 220 -9.42 7.71 1.58
CA VAL A 220 -9.39 7.27 2.99
C VAL A 220 -7.96 7.38 3.51
N LEU A 221 -7.81 8.11 4.61
CA LEU A 221 -6.56 8.35 5.30
C LEU A 221 -6.65 7.77 6.71
N LEU A 222 -5.64 7.02 7.14
CA LEU A 222 -5.48 6.56 8.52
C LEU A 222 -4.29 7.24 9.18
N ALA A 223 -4.28 7.24 10.51
CA ALA A 223 -3.26 7.89 11.32
C ALA A 223 -3.13 9.40 11.10
N SER A 224 -4.18 10.02 10.57
CA SER A 224 -4.28 11.45 10.35
C SER A 224 -4.25 12.24 11.68
N THR A 225 -3.66 13.43 11.68
CA THR A 225 -3.46 14.25 12.87
C THR A 225 -3.83 15.70 12.63
N LYS A 226 -4.88 16.14 13.32
CA LYS A 226 -5.27 17.55 13.32
C LYS A 226 -4.12 18.47 13.71
N GLY A 227 -3.85 19.46 12.86
CA GLY A 227 -2.81 20.46 13.11
C GLY A 227 -1.49 20.15 12.42
N GLN A 228 -1.41 19.01 11.73
CA GLN A 228 -0.30 18.65 10.87
C GLN A 228 -0.80 18.66 9.41
N PRO A 229 -0.42 19.66 8.61
CA PRO A 229 -0.87 19.78 7.22
C PRO A 229 -0.56 18.56 6.36
N ASP A 230 -1.46 18.22 5.46
CA ASP A 230 -1.28 17.23 4.40
C ASP A 230 -2.08 17.62 3.16
N TYR A 231 -1.76 17.01 2.02
CA TYR A 231 -2.29 17.44 0.73
C TYR A 231 -2.72 16.24 -0.11
N VAL A 232 -3.84 16.43 -0.81
CA VAL A 232 -4.27 15.56 -1.90
C VAL A 232 -4.41 16.41 -3.15
N LEU A 233 -3.76 16.00 -4.23
CA LEU A 233 -3.84 16.66 -5.52
C LEU A 233 -4.56 15.76 -6.51
N PHE A 234 -5.35 16.38 -7.38
CA PHE A 234 -5.92 15.72 -8.55
C PHE A 234 -5.44 16.42 -9.80
N ASN A 235 -4.70 15.71 -10.65
CA ASN A 235 -4.16 16.24 -11.90
C ASN A 235 -3.27 17.49 -11.75
N GLY A 236 -2.57 17.58 -10.61
CA GLY A 236 -1.70 18.70 -10.25
C GLY A 236 -2.40 19.86 -9.53
N GLU A 237 -3.71 19.76 -9.28
CA GLU A 237 -4.48 20.78 -8.57
C GLU A 237 -4.75 20.34 -7.13
N ASP A 238 -4.47 21.22 -6.16
CA ASP A 238 -4.76 20.98 -4.75
C ASP A 238 -6.26 20.82 -4.50
N LEU A 239 -6.62 19.76 -3.79
CA LEU A 239 -7.97 19.55 -3.27
C LEU A 239 -8.16 20.19 -1.89
N GLY A 240 -9.41 20.13 -1.42
CA GLY A 240 -9.84 20.69 -0.14
C GLY A 240 -9.91 22.21 -0.11
N ILE A 241 -10.03 22.78 1.09
CA ILE A 241 -9.98 24.23 1.35
C ILE A 241 -8.76 24.59 2.22
N PRO A 242 -8.14 25.77 2.04
CA PRO A 242 -7.08 26.21 2.93
C PRO A 242 -7.60 26.37 4.36
N VAL A 243 -6.78 25.99 5.33
CA VAL A 243 -7.11 26.16 6.75
C VAL A 243 -7.14 27.64 7.11
N THR A 244 -8.13 28.05 7.90
CA THR A 244 -8.27 29.43 8.35
C THR A 244 -7.73 29.69 9.74
N ASP A 245 -7.47 28.63 10.53
CA ASP A 245 -6.96 28.74 11.89
C ASP A 245 -5.43 28.93 11.92
N LEU A 246 -4.99 30.15 11.68
CA LEU A 246 -3.56 30.49 11.71
C LEU A 246 -2.95 30.44 13.13
N SER A 247 -3.67 30.00 14.17
CA SER A 247 -3.08 29.72 15.47
C SER A 247 -2.40 28.35 15.53
N LEU A 248 -2.87 27.40 14.71
CA LEU A 248 -2.36 26.03 14.63
C LEU A 248 -1.54 25.80 13.36
N TYR A 249 -1.85 26.54 12.29
CA TYR A 249 -1.28 26.28 10.97
C TYR A 249 -0.40 27.43 10.44
N PRO A 250 0.60 27.12 9.59
CA PRO A 250 1.26 28.09 8.73
C PRO A 250 0.29 28.64 7.66
N GLU A 251 0.62 29.79 7.08
CA GLU A 251 -0.20 30.41 6.05
C GLU A 251 -0.18 29.58 4.76
N GLY A 252 -1.34 29.38 4.13
CA GLY A 252 -1.46 28.60 2.90
C GLY A 252 -1.61 27.08 3.09
N ALA A 253 -1.52 26.59 4.34
CA ALA A 253 -1.71 25.18 4.64
C ALA A 253 -3.10 24.65 4.26
N ARG A 254 -3.13 23.35 3.97
CA ARG A 254 -4.32 22.50 3.88
C ARG A 254 -4.10 21.33 4.85
N ASP A 255 -5.19 20.79 5.36
CA ASP A 255 -5.15 19.67 6.30
C ASP A 255 -6.39 18.81 5.96
N ILE A 256 -6.17 17.84 5.07
CA ILE A 256 -7.19 16.89 4.61
C ILE A 256 -7.37 15.80 5.67
N GLY A 257 -6.28 15.34 6.28
CA GLY A 257 -6.20 14.42 7.40
C GLY A 257 -6.35 15.10 8.77
N ASN A 258 -7.45 15.79 9.00
CA ASN A 258 -7.60 16.62 10.21
C ASN A 258 -8.41 15.95 11.35
N GLU A 259 -8.59 14.63 11.30
CA GLU A 259 -9.45 13.83 12.18
C GLU A 259 -10.94 14.21 12.10
N ARG A 260 -11.42 14.68 10.94
CA ARG A 260 -12.80 15.14 10.73
C ARG A 260 -13.33 14.90 9.31
N ILE A 261 -13.88 13.70 9.16
CA ILE A 261 -14.57 13.22 7.95
C ILE A 261 -15.57 14.21 7.36
N GLY A 262 -15.45 14.48 6.06
CA GLY A 262 -16.37 15.22 5.22
C GLY A 262 -16.31 16.74 5.41
N ASP A 263 -15.21 17.27 5.95
CA ASP A 263 -15.03 18.71 6.16
C ASP A 263 -14.10 19.38 5.14
N ALA A 264 -13.32 18.61 4.37
CA ALA A 264 -12.26 19.16 3.52
C ALA A 264 -12.80 20.10 2.43
N THR A 265 -14.08 20.03 2.09
CA THR A 265 -14.76 20.91 1.12
C THR A 265 -15.59 22.04 1.77
N GLY A 266 -15.42 22.28 3.07
CA GLY A 266 -16.12 23.31 3.85
C GLY A 266 -17.37 22.83 4.59
N GLY A 267 -17.58 21.52 4.68
CA GLY A 267 -18.62 20.91 5.49
C GLY A 267 -18.35 21.03 7.00
N ALA A 268 -19.37 20.77 7.83
CA ALA A 268 -19.17 20.72 9.28
C ALA A 268 -18.42 19.46 9.75
N GLY A 269 -18.33 18.44 8.88
CA GLY A 269 -17.74 17.13 9.12
C GLY A 269 -18.20 16.37 10.36
N GLN A 270 -17.59 15.22 10.59
CA GLN A 270 -17.76 14.38 11.77
C GLN A 270 -16.39 14.06 12.37
N GLU A 271 -16.19 14.36 13.66
CA GLU A 271 -14.96 13.99 14.35
C GLU A 271 -14.72 12.47 14.29
N ALA A 272 -13.54 12.09 13.84
CA ALA A 272 -13.10 10.70 13.70
C ALA A 272 -11.60 10.63 13.95
N ARG A 273 -11.22 10.33 15.19
CA ARG A 273 -9.81 10.31 15.59
C ARG A 273 -8.98 9.38 14.72
N TYR A 274 -7.92 9.93 14.13
CA TYR A 274 -6.95 9.24 13.26
C TYR A 274 -7.52 8.63 11.97
N VAL A 275 -8.69 9.10 11.52
CA VAL A 275 -9.30 8.63 10.27
C VAL A 275 -9.99 9.78 9.56
N ASP A 276 -9.69 9.94 8.28
CA ASP A 276 -10.38 10.88 7.41
C ASP A 276 -10.90 10.17 6.16
N VAL A 277 -12.09 10.59 5.73
CA VAL A 277 -12.76 10.09 4.53
C VAL A 277 -13.36 11.27 3.83
N GLU A 278 -12.69 11.71 2.77
CA GLU A 278 -13.07 12.93 2.06
C GLU A 278 -13.53 12.61 0.66
N THR A 279 -14.58 13.30 0.20
CA THR A 279 -15.09 13.21 -1.17
C THR A 279 -15.03 14.58 -1.84
N PHE A 280 -14.42 14.62 -3.02
CA PHE A 280 -14.20 15.83 -3.82
C PHE A 280 -14.88 15.73 -5.18
N ASP A 281 -15.61 16.77 -5.57
CA ASP A 281 -16.06 16.95 -6.96
C ASP A 281 -14.85 17.31 -7.83
N VAL A 282 -14.45 16.37 -8.67
CA VAL A 282 -13.30 16.46 -9.58
C VAL A 282 -13.74 16.52 -11.05
N GLY A 283 -15.05 16.66 -11.33
CA GLY A 283 -15.59 16.64 -12.69
C GLY A 283 -14.95 17.67 -13.63
N ARG A 284 -14.64 18.86 -13.10
CA ARG A 284 -13.96 19.94 -13.84
C ARG A 284 -12.46 19.69 -14.07
N LEU A 285 -11.86 18.74 -13.36
CA LEU A 285 -10.43 18.42 -13.42
C LEU A 285 -10.15 17.13 -14.21
N LEU A 286 -11.19 16.40 -14.62
CA LEU A 286 -11.06 15.14 -15.32
C LEU A 286 -10.23 15.26 -16.61
N LYS A 287 -9.35 14.30 -16.79
CA LYS A 287 -8.57 14.01 -17.99
C LYS A 287 -8.80 12.56 -18.40
N GLU A 288 -8.23 12.13 -19.52
CA GLU A 288 -8.27 10.73 -19.93
C GLU A 288 -7.51 9.83 -18.95
N THR A 289 -6.33 10.29 -18.55
CA THR A 289 -5.49 9.72 -17.49
C THR A 289 -5.46 10.70 -16.34
N ASN A 290 -5.82 10.24 -15.14
CA ASN A 290 -5.93 11.07 -13.95
C ASN A 290 -4.93 10.64 -12.88
N HIS A 291 -4.19 11.60 -12.35
CA HIS A 291 -3.19 11.40 -11.33
C HIS A 291 -3.73 11.90 -9.99
N VAL A 292 -3.68 11.04 -8.97
CA VAL A 292 -3.99 11.40 -7.58
C VAL A 292 -2.71 11.29 -6.78
N VAL A 293 -2.25 12.41 -6.24
CA VAL A 293 -1.01 12.48 -5.45
C VAL A 293 -1.38 12.79 -4.01
N PHE A 294 -0.80 12.05 -3.08
CA PHE A 294 -0.87 12.30 -1.65
C PHE A 294 0.48 12.85 -1.20
N GLU A 295 0.48 13.91 -0.40
CA GLU A 295 1.68 14.50 0.15
C GLU A 295 1.54 14.62 1.68
N ARG A 296 2.57 14.19 2.39
CA ARG A 296 2.64 14.25 3.86
C ARG A 296 2.68 15.69 4.39
N GLY A 297 3.19 16.63 3.60
CA GLY A 297 3.44 18.00 4.01
C GLY A 297 4.20 18.79 2.95
N ARG A 298 4.45 20.08 3.18
CA ARG A 298 5.21 20.96 2.28
C ARG A 298 6.03 21.96 3.09
N ASP A 299 7.23 22.31 2.64
CA ASP A 299 8.01 23.42 3.21
C ASP A 299 7.31 24.74 2.86
N LEU A 300 6.56 25.29 3.83
CA LEU A 300 5.70 26.45 3.64
C LEU A 300 6.39 27.74 4.08
N ASP A 301 7.40 27.66 4.95
CA ASP A 301 8.17 28.83 5.40
C ASP A 301 9.50 29.04 4.65
N GLY A 302 9.90 28.06 3.84
CA GLY A 302 11.04 28.11 2.92
C GLY A 302 12.38 27.87 3.59
N ASP A 303 12.41 27.22 4.74
CA ASP A 303 13.64 26.89 5.46
C ASP A 303 14.35 25.63 4.93
N GLY A 304 13.70 24.88 4.04
CA GLY A 304 14.19 23.66 3.41
C GLY A 304 13.79 22.38 4.14
N GLU A 305 13.01 22.45 5.22
CA GLU A 305 12.53 21.31 5.99
C GLU A 305 10.98 21.27 5.98
N ILE A 306 10.40 20.08 6.15
CA ILE A 306 8.95 19.94 6.38
C ILE A 306 8.77 19.62 7.86
N SER A 307 8.60 20.64 8.68
CA SER A 307 8.51 20.48 10.13
C SER A 307 7.26 19.68 10.53
N THR A 308 7.41 18.66 11.38
CA THR A 308 6.27 17.90 11.94
C THR A 308 5.97 18.25 13.39
N THR A 309 6.82 19.08 13.99
CA THR A 309 6.75 19.47 15.40
C THR A 309 6.72 20.99 15.53
N GLY A 310 6.49 21.47 16.76
CA GLY A 310 6.40 22.89 17.05
C GLY A 310 4.95 23.40 17.05
N SER A 311 4.80 24.72 17.09
CA SER A 311 3.48 25.36 17.19
C SER A 311 2.71 25.43 15.88
N LYS A 312 3.41 25.27 14.75
CA LYS A 312 2.86 25.35 13.40
C LYS A 312 3.59 24.35 12.49
N PRO A 313 3.36 23.05 12.66
CA PRO A 313 3.89 22.06 11.75
C PRO A 313 3.48 22.34 10.31
N GLU A 314 4.26 21.83 9.38
CA GLU A 314 4.12 21.93 7.94
C GLU A 314 3.79 20.58 7.28
N GLY A 315 3.87 19.50 8.05
CA GLY A 315 3.56 18.14 7.63
C GLY A 315 3.16 17.20 8.76
N GLU A 316 2.54 16.09 8.37
CA GLU A 316 2.24 14.92 9.21
C GLU A 316 3.52 14.19 9.65
N ASP A 317 3.57 13.70 10.89
CA ASP A 317 4.66 12.80 11.30
C ASP A 317 4.64 11.50 10.50
N TYR A 318 3.44 10.93 10.35
CA TYR A 318 3.14 9.84 9.45
C TYR A 318 1.65 9.82 9.13
N ILE A 319 1.28 9.49 7.89
CA ILE A 319 -0.10 9.36 7.43
C ILE A 319 -0.21 8.20 6.45
N HIS A 320 -1.34 7.50 6.47
CA HIS A 320 -1.57 6.31 5.66
C HIS A 320 -2.72 6.51 4.68
N PRO A 321 -2.44 6.88 3.42
CA PRO A 321 -3.38 6.70 2.32
C PRO A 321 -3.67 5.20 2.10
N VAL A 322 -4.93 4.79 2.30
CA VAL A 322 -5.33 3.36 2.23
C VAL A 322 -6.40 3.05 1.20
N SER A 323 -7.13 4.05 0.72
CA SER A 323 -8.06 3.89 -0.41
C SER A 323 -8.22 5.17 -1.22
N ALA A 324 -8.36 5.03 -2.54
CA ALA A 324 -8.76 6.08 -3.46
C ALA A 324 -9.81 5.52 -4.43
N ILE A 325 -10.95 6.19 -4.55
CA ILE A 325 -12.09 5.74 -5.33
C ILE A 325 -12.50 6.88 -6.28
N LEU A 326 -12.34 6.67 -7.57
CA LEU A 326 -12.83 7.58 -8.59
C LEU A 326 -14.12 7.03 -9.19
N THR A 327 -15.16 7.88 -9.29
CA THR A 327 -16.38 7.57 -10.02
C THR A 327 -16.67 8.64 -11.06
N VAL A 328 -17.14 8.24 -12.23
CA VAL A 328 -17.44 9.14 -13.36
C VAL A 328 -18.78 8.76 -13.98
N GLN A 329 -19.74 9.67 -13.97
CA GLN A 329 -21.05 9.46 -14.57
C GLN A 329 -21.02 9.68 -16.09
N ARG A 330 -21.43 8.67 -16.85
CA ARG A 330 -21.44 8.64 -18.32
C ARG A 330 -22.89 8.64 -18.85
N SER A 331 -23.53 9.80 -18.78
CA SER A 331 -24.92 9.96 -19.24
C SER A 331 -25.04 9.75 -20.76
N GLY A 332 -26.05 8.98 -21.19
CA GLY A 332 -26.34 8.76 -22.62
C GLY A 332 -25.45 7.75 -23.34
N VAL A 333 -24.49 7.13 -22.64
CA VAL A 333 -23.64 6.07 -23.19
C VAL A 333 -24.32 4.71 -23.07
N SER A 334 -24.23 3.91 -24.14
CA SER A 334 -24.71 2.51 -24.14
C SER A 334 -23.73 1.61 -23.40
N PRO A 335 -24.21 0.68 -22.55
CA PRO A 335 -23.33 -0.26 -21.86
C PRO A 335 -22.67 -1.22 -22.85
N ALA A 336 -21.35 -1.35 -22.74
CA ALA A 336 -20.54 -2.30 -23.50
C ALA A 336 -19.32 -2.73 -22.67
N PRO A 337 -18.76 -3.92 -22.88
CA PRO A 337 -17.44 -4.28 -22.32
C PRO A 337 -16.33 -3.41 -22.94
N ASP A 338 -15.22 -3.26 -22.21
CA ASP A 338 -14.05 -2.47 -22.62
C ASP A 338 -12.82 -3.13 -21.98
N PHE A 339 -12.36 -4.23 -22.58
CA PHE A 339 -11.23 -4.99 -22.10
C PHE A 339 -9.92 -4.47 -22.66
N SER A 340 -8.93 -4.40 -21.79
CA SER A 340 -7.54 -4.14 -22.14
C SER A 340 -6.62 -5.15 -21.50
N VAL A 341 -5.41 -5.25 -22.04
CA VAL A 341 -4.36 -6.14 -21.54
C VAL A 341 -3.17 -5.29 -21.11
N ASP A 342 -2.76 -5.43 -19.86
CA ASP A 342 -1.51 -4.83 -19.38
C ASP A 342 -0.33 -5.54 -20.06
N THR A 343 0.82 -4.86 -20.14
CA THR A 343 2.03 -5.45 -20.71
C THR A 343 2.34 -6.81 -20.04
N PRO A 344 2.41 -7.92 -20.81
CA PRO A 344 2.65 -9.23 -20.22
C PRO A 344 4.02 -9.31 -19.56
N VAL A 345 4.14 -10.19 -18.57
CA VAL A 345 5.38 -10.51 -17.86
C VAL A 345 5.68 -11.99 -18.06
N ALA A 346 6.97 -12.32 -18.24
CA ALA A 346 7.44 -13.69 -18.31
C ALA A 346 8.40 -13.98 -17.14
N THR A 347 8.11 -15.00 -16.35
CA THR A 347 8.97 -15.47 -15.25
C THR A 347 9.53 -16.85 -15.59
N GLY A 348 10.75 -17.14 -15.13
CA GLY A 348 11.40 -18.43 -15.41
C GLY A 348 11.77 -18.66 -16.88
N ALA A 349 11.87 -17.61 -17.69
CA ALA A 349 12.15 -17.68 -19.12
C ALA A 349 13.63 -17.96 -19.43
N TYR A 350 14.07 -19.19 -19.16
CA TYR A 350 15.43 -19.67 -19.41
C TYR A 350 15.44 -20.74 -20.50
N ALA A 351 16.54 -20.83 -21.24
CA ALA A 351 16.66 -21.74 -22.37
C ALA A 351 16.42 -23.21 -21.93
N GLY A 352 15.39 -23.84 -22.49
CA GLY A 352 15.03 -25.22 -22.20
C GLY A 352 14.25 -25.44 -20.89
N GLU A 353 13.90 -24.38 -20.17
CA GLU A 353 13.00 -24.43 -19.00
C GLU A 353 11.60 -23.92 -19.38
N GLU A 354 10.59 -24.35 -18.62
CA GLU A 354 9.23 -23.85 -18.79
C GLU A 354 9.11 -22.49 -18.12
N ALA A 355 8.78 -21.48 -18.92
CA ALA A 355 8.48 -20.13 -18.48
C ALA A 355 6.98 -19.99 -18.20
N THR A 356 6.62 -19.14 -17.24
CA THR A 356 5.23 -18.69 -17.04
C THR A 356 5.06 -17.31 -17.67
N ILE A 357 4.13 -17.21 -18.62
CA ILE A 357 3.65 -15.93 -19.16
C ILE A 357 2.39 -15.55 -18.40
N GLN A 358 2.35 -14.32 -17.93
CA GLN A 358 1.23 -13.75 -17.18
C GLN A 358 0.88 -12.38 -17.73
N ALA A 359 -0.41 -12.03 -17.74
CA ALA A 359 -0.87 -10.68 -18.02
C ALA A 359 -2.06 -10.33 -17.13
N THR A 360 -2.21 -9.05 -16.80
CA THR A 360 -3.42 -8.52 -16.18
C THR A 360 -4.38 -8.08 -17.27
N VAL A 361 -5.61 -8.58 -17.21
CA VAL A 361 -6.72 -8.19 -18.06
C VAL A 361 -7.64 -7.28 -17.25
N ARG A 362 -7.91 -6.09 -17.78
CA ARG A 362 -8.74 -5.06 -17.14
C ARG A 362 -9.99 -4.81 -17.95
N ASN A 363 -11.14 -4.71 -17.31
CA ASN A 363 -12.40 -4.29 -17.92
C ASN A 363 -12.79 -2.90 -17.39
N TYR A 364 -12.81 -1.91 -18.26
CA TYR A 364 -13.26 -0.54 -17.97
C TYR A 364 -14.75 -0.32 -18.28
N GLY A 365 -15.40 -1.33 -18.86
CA GLY A 365 -16.78 -1.29 -19.29
C GLY A 365 -17.68 -2.17 -18.44
N VAL A 366 -18.86 -2.46 -18.95
CA VAL A 366 -19.80 -3.35 -18.28
C VAL A 366 -19.30 -4.79 -18.36
N ARG A 367 -19.35 -5.52 -17.25
CA ARG A 367 -19.00 -6.94 -17.22
C ARG A 367 -19.95 -7.74 -18.12
N PRO A 368 -19.46 -8.43 -19.17
CA PRO A 368 -20.33 -9.23 -20.02
C PRO A 368 -20.69 -10.56 -19.35
N ASP A 369 -21.76 -11.18 -19.84
CA ASP A 369 -22.10 -12.56 -19.50
C ASP A 369 -21.26 -13.56 -20.29
N GLY A 370 -20.99 -14.72 -19.71
CA GLY A 370 -20.26 -15.81 -20.35
C GLY A 370 -18.74 -15.66 -20.25
N LYS A 371 -18.01 -16.38 -21.12
CA LYS A 371 -16.55 -16.44 -21.11
C LYS A 371 -15.93 -15.52 -22.14
N ILE A 372 -14.70 -15.10 -21.84
CA ILE A 372 -13.79 -14.41 -22.76
C ILE A 372 -12.56 -15.28 -23.04
N GLY A 373 -11.98 -15.13 -24.22
CA GLY A 373 -10.78 -15.87 -24.62
C GLY A 373 -9.52 -15.02 -24.50
N ALA A 374 -8.57 -15.44 -23.66
CA ALA A 374 -7.23 -14.84 -23.58
C ALA A 374 -6.23 -15.68 -24.38
N THR A 375 -5.73 -15.13 -25.49
CA THR A 375 -4.81 -15.79 -26.42
C THR A 375 -3.38 -15.33 -26.21
N PHE A 376 -2.49 -16.28 -25.96
CA PHE A 376 -1.06 -16.08 -25.78
C PHE A 376 -0.32 -16.51 -27.06
N SER A 377 0.54 -15.64 -27.56
CA SER A 377 1.37 -15.89 -28.75
C SER A 377 2.83 -15.60 -28.48
N VAL A 378 3.71 -16.39 -29.11
CA VAL A 378 5.17 -16.19 -29.13
C VAL A 378 5.60 -16.06 -30.58
N ASP A 379 6.28 -14.97 -30.92
CA ASP A 379 6.74 -14.64 -32.27
C ASP A 379 5.62 -14.72 -33.32
N GLY A 380 4.43 -14.23 -32.94
CA GLY A 380 3.22 -14.24 -33.76
C GLY A 380 2.51 -15.60 -33.89
N SER A 381 3.03 -16.66 -33.27
CA SER A 381 2.40 -17.98 -33.26
C SER A 381 1.62 -18.21 -31.96
N VAL A 382 0.36 -18.61 -32.08
CA VAL A 382 -0.48 -18.91 -30.91
C VAL A 382 0.07 -20.12 -30.17
N VAL A 383 0.35 -19.94 -28.88
CA VAL A 383 0.78 -20.98 -27.94
C VAL A 383 -0.45 -21.59 -27.26
N LYS A 384 -1.35 -20.75 -26.75
CA LYS A 384 -2.54 -21.19 -26.02
C LYS A 384 -3.63 -20.13 -26.05
N THR A 385 -4.88 -20.58 -26.04
CA THR A 385 -6.03 -19.73 -25.69
C THR A 385 -6.65 -20.29 -24.40
N VAL A 386 -6.88 -19.40 -23.43
CA VAL A 386 -7.49 -19.71 -22.14
C VAL A 386 -8.86 -19.06 -22.08
N GLU A 387 -9.89 -19.87 -21.86
CA GLU A 387 -11.27 -19.41 -21.67
C GLU A 387 -11.54 -19.12 -20.20
N VAL A 388 -11.82 -17.86 -19.86
CA VAL A 388 -12.02 -17.41 -18.48
C VAL A 388 -13.35 -16.69 -18.31
N GLU A 389 -13.95 -16.82 -17.13
CA GLU A 389 -15.11 -15.99 -16.75
C GLU A 389 -14.58 -14.59 -16.36
N PRO A 390 -15.14 -13.49 -16.89
CA PRO A 390 -14.77 -12.14 -16.47
C PRO A 390 -14.95 -11.95 -14.96
N ALA A 391 -13.92 -11.46 -14.28
CA ALA A 391 -13.95 -11.20 -12.85
C ALA A 391 -14.95 -10.10 -12.50
N ARG A 392 -15.59 -10.22 -11.33
CA ARG A 392 -16.53 -9.20 -10.81
C ARG A 392 -15.82 -7.88 -10.51
N SER A 393 -14.55 -7.93 -10.15
CA SER A 393 -13.68 -6.78 -9.95
C SER A 393 -13.35 -6.03 -11.25
N GLY A 394 -13.52 -6.66 -12.42
CA GLY A 394 -13.00 -6.11 -13.67
C GLY A 394 -11.46 -6.10 -13.75
N VAL A 395 -10.75 -6.71 -12.79
CA VAL A 395 -9.30 -6.91 -12.81
C VAL A 395 -9.02 -8.39 -12.59
N GLN A 396 -8.31 -9.03 -13.52
CA GLN A 396 -8.02 -10.45 -13.44
C GLN A 396 -6.68 -10.80 -14.09
N GLN A 397 -5.97 -11.76 -13.51
CA GLN A 397 -4.75 -12.30 -14.13
C GLN A 397 -5.08 -13.50 -15.02
N VAL A 398 -4.38 -13.60 -16.14
CA VAL A 398 -4.40 -14.75 -17.04
C VAL A 398 -2.97 -15.24 -17.25
N GLU A 399 -2.77 -16.55 -17.35
CA GLU A 399 -1.43 -17.13 -17.46
C GLU A 399 -1.36 -18.40 -18.32
N THR A 400 -0.16 -18.70 -18.80
CA THR A 400 0.19 -19.98 -19.43
C THR A 400 1.66 -20.32 -19.26
N GLY A 401 1.96 -21.62 -19.23
CA GLY A 401 3.33 -22.14 -19.39
C GLY A 401 3.75 -22.22 -20.86
N VAL A 402 5.02 -21.97 -21.15
CA VAL A 402 5.66 -22.17 -22.46
C VAL A 402 7.16 -22.45 -22.32
N ILE A 403 7.72 -23.32 -23.15
CA ILE A 403 9.18 -23.50 -23.25
C ILE A 403 9.67 -22.64 -24.41
N LEU A 404 10.58 -21.71 -24.11
CA LEU A 404 11.17 -20.80 -25.10
C LEU A 404 12.54 -21.30 -25.54
N ALA A 405 12.86 -21.08 -26.82
CA ALA A 405 14.19 -21.34 -27.35
C ALA A 405 15.17 -20.26 -26.88
N GLU A 406 16.48 -20.49 -27.04
CA GLU A 406 17.45 -19.42 -26.86
C GLU A 406 17.30 -18.37 -27.97
N GLY A 407 17.28 -17.09 -27.59
CA GLY A 407 17.14 -15.98 -28.51
C GLY A 407 16.19 -14.90 -28.01
N ARG A 408 15.89 -13.96 -28.91
CA ARG A 408 14.93 -12.88 -28.65
C ARG A 408 13.54 -13.33 -29.08
N HIS A 409 12.58 -13.17 -28.20
CA HIS A 409 11.17 -13.51 -28.42
C HIS A 409 10.27 -12.30 -28.22
N THR A 410 9.20 -12.24 -28.99
CA THR A 410 8.06 -11.32 -28.75
C THR A 410 6.91 -12.13 -28.16
N ILE A 411 6.49 -11.78 -26.95
CA ILE A 411 5.29 -12.33 -26.32
C ILE A 411 4.15 -11.36 -26.55
N THR A 412 3.01 -11.88 -26.96
CA THR A 412 1.77 -11.11 -27.14
C THR A 412 0.64 -11.80 -26.42
N VAL A 413 -0.14 -11.04 -25.65
CA VAL A 413 -1.38 -11.49 -25.04
C VAL A 413 -2.52 -10.64 -25.57
N ARG A 414 -3.58 -11.30 -26.05
CA ARG A 414 -4.78 -10.66 -26.58
C ARG A 414 -6.03 -11.21 -25.93
N VAL A 415 -6.97 -10.35 -25.58
CA VAL A 415 -8.31 -10.73 -25.15
C VAL A 415 -9.29 -10.56 -26.30
N ASP A 416 -10.18 -11.54 -26.47
CA ASP A 416 -11.32 -11.47 -27.38
C ASP A 416 -12.61 -11.49 -26.56
N ALA A 417 -13.30 -10.34 -26.56
CA ALA A 417 -14.60 -10.14 -25.97
C ALA A 417 -15.55 -9.55 -27.01
N GLY A 418 -16.65 -10.26 -27.29
CA GLY A 418 -17.65 -9.80 -28.26
C GLY A 418 -18.27 -8.47 -27.83
N GLY A 419 -18.28 -7.48 -28.73
CA GLY A 419 -18.90 -6.17 -28.48
C GLY A 419 -18.05 -5.21 -27.65
N ASP A 420 -16.74 -5.46 -27.54
CA ASP A 420 -15.79 -4.54 -26.93
C ASP A 420 -15.85 -3.14 -27.55
N SER A 421 -15.92 -2.12 -26.69
CA SER A 421 -16.04 -0.72 -27.10
C SER A 421 -14.72 -0.09 -27.55
N ASP A 422 -13.58 -0.64 -27.12
CA ASP A 422 -12.25 -0.25 -27.60
C ASP A 422 -11.40 -1.51 -27.92
N PRO A 423 -11.50 -2.03 -29.15
CA PRO A 423 -10.70 -3.19 -29.54
C PRO A 423 -9.21 -2.90 -29.69
N THR A 424 -8.74 -1.65 -29.54
CA THR A 424 -7.35 -1.27 -29.83
C THR A 424 -6.38 -1.54 -28.68
N ASP A 425 -6.87 -1.69 -27.46
CA ASP A 425 -6.07 -2.00 -26.26
C ASP A 425 -6.29 -3.43 -25.73
N ASN A 426 -7.07 -4.22 -26.47
CA ASN A 426 -7.30 -5.63 -26.22
C ASN A 426 -6.04 -6.51 -26.41
N GLU A 427 -4.91 -5.94 -26.80
CA GLU A 427 -3.65 -6.65 -27.04
C GLU A 427 -2.46 -5.87 -26.47
N ALA A 428 -1.57 -6.57 -25.77
CA ALA A 428 -0.27 -6.03 -25.35
C ALA A 428 0.86 -7.01 -25.63
N SER A 429 2.07 -6.47 -25.81
CA SER A 429 3.24 -7.25 -26.16
C SER A 429 4.48 -6.80 -25.40
N MET A 430 5.38 -7.74 -25.12
CA MET A 430 6.72 -7.48 -24.60
C MET A 430 7.78 -8.21 -25.44
N GLN A 431 9.02 -7.75 -25.37
CA GLN A 431 10.17 -8.50 -25.86
C GLN A 431 11.01 -9.00 -24.69
N LEU A 432 11.55 -10.21 -24.80
CA LEU A 432 12.61 -10.67 -23.91
C LEU A 432 13.70 -11.45 -24.65
N THR A 433 14.85 -11.52 -24.01
CA THR A 433 15.97 -12.39 -24.36
C THR A 433 15.97 -13.60 -23.45
N VAL A 434 15.96 -14.80 -24.04
CA VAL A 434 16.07 -16.08 -23.37
C VAL A 434 17.46 -16.66 -23.64
N GLY A 435 18.14 -17.10 -22.59
CA GLY A 435 19.45 -17.73 -22.67
C GLY A 435 19.75 -18.55 -21.42
N THR A 436 20.97 -18.48 -20.89
CA THR A 436 21.30 -19.15 -19.63
C THR A 436 20.59 -18.49 -18.45
N VAL A 437 20.50 -19.22 -17.33
CA VAL A 437 20.04 -18.67 -16.04
C VAL A 437 20.80 -17.36 -15.72
N PRO A 438 20.11 -16.34 -15.18
CA PRO A 438 20.72 -15.08 -14.72
C PRO A 438 21.88 -15.27 -13.74
N ASP A 439 22.74 -14.25 -13.65
CA ASP A 439 23.83 -14.13 -12.68
C ASP A 439 23.82 -12.70 -12.13
N LEU A 440 22.96 -12.42 -11.15
CA LEU A 440 22.78 -11.08 -10.60
C LEU A 440 23.84 -10.80 -9.54
N SER A 441 24.76 -9.90 -9.88
CA SER A 441 25.78 -9.42 -8.94
C SER A 441 25.49 -7.99 -8.52
N VAL A 442 25.80 -7.66 -7.26
CA VAL A 442 25.63 -6.31 -6.70
C VAL A 442 26.96 -5.74 -6.21
N ALA A 443 27.14 -4.43 -6.39
CA ALA A 443 28.24 -3.66 -5.85
C ALA A 443 27.72 -2.34 -5.27
N ILE A 444 28.29 -1.93 -4.14
CA ILE A 444 27.94 -0.67 -3.46
C ILE A 444 29.03 0.36 -3.78
N GLY A 445 28.63 1.52 -4.29
CA GLY A 445 29.50 2.66 -4.52
C GLY A 445 29.71 3.52 -3.27
N ALA A 446 30.52 4.57 -3.39
CA ALA A 446 30.79 5.47 -2.28
C ALA A 446 29.57 6.35 -1.96
N PRO A 447 29.20 6.54 -0.68
CA PRO A 447 28.16 7.49 -0.29
C PRO A 447 28.53 8.91 -0.73
N VAL A 448 27.55 9.62 -1.27
CA VAL A 448 27.68 11.02 -1.67
C VAL A 448 26.72 11.85 -0.83
N ARG A 449 27.18 12.97 -0.30
CA ARG A 449 26.33 13.90 0.46
C ARG A 449 25.40 14.65 -0.50
N GLY A 450 24.13 14.75 -0.15
CA GLY A 450 23.18 15.65 -0.84
C GLY A 450 23.71 17.08 -0.88
N GLY A 451 23.52 17.80 -1.99
CA GLY A 451 24.04 19.16 -2.17
C GLY A 451 23.56 20.14 -1.09
N LEU A 452 24.48 20.98 -0.60
CA LEU A 452 24.29 21.98 0.47
C LEU A 452 23.10 22.94 0.23
N ALA A 453 22.06 22.85 1.08
CA ALA A 453 21.45 24.03 1.68
C ALA A 453 21.96 24.13 3.13
N THR A 454 22.48 25.29 3.52
CA THR A 454 23.18 25.47 4.80
C THR A 454 22.20 25.68 5.96
N ALA A 455 21.97 24.64 6.77
CA ALA A 455 21.34 24.78 8.09
C ALA A 455 22.41 25.03 9.19
N PRO A 456 22.17 25.94 10.15
CA PRO A 456 23.11 26.24 11.22
C PRO A 456 23.05 25.19 12.33
N THR A 457 24.23 24.80 12.78
CA THR A 457 24.48 23.89 13.92
C THR A 457 23.69 24.32 15.16
N GLN A 458 22.61 23.61 15.46
CA GLN A 458 21.97 23.65 16.77
C GLN A 458 22.54 22.46 17.59
N GLN A 459 22.28 22.34 18.89
CA GLN A 459 23.09 21.59 19.87
C GLN A 459 22.28 20.47 20.59
N ALA A 460 22.81 19.24 20.79
CA ALA A 460 22.11 18.01 21.30
C ALA A 460 21.92 18.01 22.81
N PRO A 461 20.91 17.30 23.37
CA PRO A 461 20.90 17.00 24.78
C PRO A 461 21.57 15.65 24.99
N ALA A 462 22.02 15.44 26.21
CA ALA A 462 22.33 14.10 26.63
C ALA A 462 21.06 13.24 26.77
N PRO A 463 21.17 11.91 26.55
CA PRO A 463 20.06 10.98 26.63
C PRO A 463 19.68 10.72 28.09
N LEU A 464 18.39 10.83 28.43
CA LEU A 464 17.87 10.46 29.75
C LEU A 464 17.36 9.01 29.74
N PHE A 465 18.23 8.06 29.39
CA PHE A 465 18.08 6.66 29.78
C PHE A 465 18.40 6.50 31.28
N ALA A 466 17.61 7.14 32.13
CA ALA A 466 17.69 6.99 33.58
C ALA A 466 16.39 7.37 34.28
N LEU A 467 15.22 6.93 33.79
CA LEU A 467 13.99 7.03 34.58
C LEU A 467 13.00 5.86 34.46
N VAL A 468 13.43 4.70 33.97
CA VAL A 468 12.66 3.44 34.07
C VAL A 468 13.30 2.42 35.02
N ALA A 469 14.52 2.67 35.51
CA ALA A 469 15.15 1.82 36.55
C ALA A 469 14.73 2.19 38.00
N GLY A 470 14.09 3.35 38.22
CA GLY A 470 13.67 3.81 39.55
C GLY A 470 12.28 3.37 40.00
N LEU A 471 11.38 3.04 39.06
CA LEU A 471 9.99 2.67 39.38
C LEU A 471 9.79 1.16 39.62
N ALA A 472 10.78 0.32 39.29
CA ALA A 472 10.78 -1.10 39.61
C ALA A 472 11.22 -1.42 41.05
N LEU A 473 11.92 -0.48 41.74
CA LEU A 473 12.36 -0.68 43.12
C LEU A 473 11.30 -0.28 44.17
N ALA A 474 10.36 0.59 43.80
CA ALA A 474 9.22 0.96 44.65
C ALA A 474 8.10 -0.08 44.65
N ALA A 475 7.93 -0.83 43.57
CA ALA A 475 6.93 -1.91 43.46
C ALA A 475 7.36 -3.21 44.20
N LEU A 476 8.66 -3.39 44.46
CA LEU A 476 9.20 -4.55 45.18
C LEU A 476 9.17 -4.41 46.71
N LEU A 477 8.94 -3.21 47.24
CA LEU A 477 8.77 -2.98 48.68
C LEU A 477 7.30 -2.98 49.15
N ALA A 478 6.33 -3.16 48.24
CA ALA A 478 4.89 -3.15 48.54
C ALA A 478 4.27 -4.55 48.81
N LYS A 479 5.06 -5.62 48.93
CA LYS A 479 4.58 -6.94 49.35
C LYS A 479 4.96 -7.26 50.80
N ARG A 480 4.35 -6.58 51.77
CA ARG A 480 4.17 -7.07 53.14
C ARG A 480 2.77 -6.69 53.68
N PRO A 481 2.02 -7.63 54.27
CA PRO A 481 0.69 -7.36 54.84
C PRO A 481 0.80 -6.66 56.23
N PRO A 482 -0.32 -6.13 56.76
CA PRO A 482 -0.38 -4.78 57.34
C PRO A 482 -0.24 -4.73 58.86
N GLY A 483 0.26 -3.60 59.35
CA GLY A 483 0.11 -3.18 60.74
C GLY A 483 -0.07 -1.67 60.83
N GLY A 484 -1.32 -1.23 60.98
CA GLY A 484 -1.65 0.08 61.55
C GLY A 484 -1.89 1.26 60.60
N LYS A 485 -3.17 1.60 60.44
CA LYS A 485 -3.78 2.95 60.29
C LYS A 485 -3.02 4.01 59.44
N THR A 486 -3.52 4.31 58.24
CA THR A 486 -4.20 5.59 57.88
C THR A 486 -4.47 5.69 56.37
N ALA A 487 -5.74 5.99 56.07
CA ALA A 487 -6.29 6.64 54.87
C ALA A 487 -5.71 8.09 54.74
N VAL A 488 -5.63 8.85 53.62
CA VAL A 488 -6.24 8.83 52.27
C VAL A 488 -5.81 10.15 51.52
N LEU A 489 -6.02 10.20 50.18
CA LEU A 489 -6.26 11.36 49.27
C LEU A 489 -5.10 12.21 48.65
N LEU A 490 -4.95 12.00 47.32
CA LEU A 490 -4.91 12.95 46.17
C LEU A 490 -4.77 14.48 46.42
N LEU A 491 -3.95 15.14 45.58
CA LEU A 491 -4.41 16.20 44.65
C LEU A 491 -3.30 16.69 43.70
N ALA A 492 -3.76 17.09 42.51
CA ALA A 492 -3.03 17.60 41.35
C ALA A 492 -2.38 18.98 41.56
N GLY A 493 -1.42 19.31 40.69
CA GLY A 493 -0.89 20.67 40.55
C GLY A 493 0.25 20.77 39.54
N MET A 494 -0.05 21.39 38.39
CA MET A 494 0.90 21.78 37.35
C MET A 494 2.11 22.58 37.89
N VAL A 495 3.32 22.20 37.47
CA VAL A 495 4.41 23.15 37.15
C VAL A 495 5.12 22.62 35.90
N ILE A 496 4.75 23.19 34.75
CA ILE A 496 5.61 23.27 33.57
C ILE A 496 6.54 24.45 33.82
N VAL A 497 7.83 24.21 34.02
CA VAL A 497 8.90 25.16 33.69
C VAL A 497 10.10 24.36 33.21
N ALA A 498 10.32 24.44 31.89
CA ALA A 498 11.60 24.46 31.21
C ALA A 498 12.71 23.53 31.74
N ALA A 499 12.84 22.38 31.08
CA ALA A 499 14.14 22.01 30.55
C ALA A 499 13.90 21.68 29.07
N CYS A 500 14.18 22.66 28.20
CA CYS A 500 14.38 22.42 26.78
C CYS A 500 15.22 21.14 26.62
N PRO A 501 14.83 20.18 25.78
CA PRO A 501 15.87 19.40 25.17
C PRO A 501 16.64 20.41 24.32
N LEU A 502 17.92 20.64 24.64
CA LEU A 502 18.89 20.72 23.54
C LEU A 502 18.51 19.55 22.62
N ALA A 503 18.28 19.66 21.32
CA ALA A 503 18.02 18.52 20.43
C ALA A 503 18.38 18.91 19.03
N ALA A 504 19.64 19.26 18.90
CA ALA A 504 20.32 19.24 17.64
C ALA A 504 21.75 18.74 17.84
N ALA A 505 21.97 17.44 17.89
CA ALA A 505 23.26 16.84 17.51
C ALA A 505 23.10 15.34 17.63
N ALA A 506 22.19 14.84 16.82
CA ALA A 506 22.53 13.67 16.07
C ALA A 506 22.88 14.25 14.70
N GLY A 507 24.17 14.29 14.34
CA GLY A 507 24.61 14.95 13.10
C GLY A 507 24.21 14.16 11.86
N TYR A 508 22.96 13.74 11.73
CA TYR A 508 22.43 13.02 10.58
C TYR A 508 22.34 13.97 9.38
N LEU A 509 22.55 13.43 8.19
CA LEU A 509 22.56 14.15 6.93
C LEU A 509 22.00 13.23 5.83
N ASP A 510 21.50 13.86 4.77
CA ASP A 510 21.12 13.16 3.56
C ASP A 510 22.34 12.70 2.77
N TYR A 511 22.32 11.41 2.45
CA TYR A 511 23.27 10.79 1.58
C TYR A 511 22.56 10.00 0.49
N THR A 512 23.25 9.82 -0.62
CA THR A 512 22.86 8.92 -1.69
C THR A 512 23.95 7.89 -1.87
N ILE A 513 23.56 6.62 -1.90
CA ILE A 513 24.46 5.50 -2.23
C ILE A 513 24.12 4.98 -3.63
N PRO A 514 25.04 5.08 -4.60
CA PRO A 514 24.88 4.39 -5.87
C PRO A 514 25.13 2.90 -5.68
N VAL A 515 24.13 2.08 -6.00
CA VAL A 515 24.22 0.61 -5.97
C VAL A 515 24.15 0.08 -7.40
N THR A 516 25.21 -0.61 -7.83
CA THR A 516 25.31 -1.17 -9.18
C THR A 516 24.88 -2.64 -9.17
N ILE A 517 23.94 -3.00 -10.04
CA ILE A 517 23.46 -4.37 -10.23
C ILE A 517 23.80 -4.79 -11.66
N LYS A 518 24.41 -5.97 -11.82
CA LYS A 518 24.77 -6.53 -13.13
C LYS A 518 24.15 -7.90 -13.30
N ASN A 519 23.55 -8.15 -14.46
CA ASN A 519 23.15 -9.48 -14.90
C ASN A 519 24.23 -10.07 -15.82
N GLY A 520 25.02 -11.02 -15.31
CA GLY A 520 26.04 -11.75 -16.07
C GLY A 520 25.49 -12.91 -16.91
N GLY A 521 24.22 -13.27 -16.74
CA GLY A 521 23.56 -14.37 -17.43
C GLY A 521 23.03 -14.01 -18.82
N GLY A 522 22.52 -15.03 -19.52
CA GLY A 522 22.02 -14.92 -20.89
C GLY A 522 20.53 -14.63 -21.04
N SER A 523 19.77 -14.59 -19.95
CA SER A 523 18.33 -14.27 -19.97
C SER A 523 18.06 -12.93 -19.30
N ASP A 524 17.04 -12.23 -19.79
CA ASP A 524 16.51 -11.04 -19.14
C ASP A 524 15.90 -11.39 -17.78
N VAL A 525 16.00 -10.45 -16.85
CA VAL A 525 15.40 -10.55 -15.51
C VAL A 525 14.31 -9.49 -15.41
N GLY A 526 13.10 -9.92 -15.03
CA GLY A 526 11.97 -9.03 -14.74
C GLY A 526 12.15 -8.26 -13.45
N ALA A 527 11.09 -7.59 -12.98
CA ALA A 527 11.19 -6.73 -11.82
C ALA A 527 11.51 -7.48 -10.51
N PHE A 528 12.24 -6.83 -9.60
CA PHE A 528 12.59 -7.34 -8.28
C PHE A 528 12.96 -6.21 -7.32
N ASP A 529 13.04 -6.55 -6.03
CA ASP A 529 13.44 -5.59 -4.99
C ASP A 529 14.93 -5.66 -4.65
N LEU A 530 15.53 -4.49 -4.48
CA LEU A 530 16.83 -4.27 -3.87
C LEU A 530 16.63 -3.86 -2.40
N THR A 531 17.08 -4.71 -1.48
CA THR A 531 17.03 -4.41 -0.04
C THR A 531 18.36 -3.85 0.44
N ILE A 532 18.32 -2.71 1.11
CA ILE A 532 19.47 -2.04 1.71
C ILE A 532 19.38 -2.09 3.23
N TYR A 533 20.48 -2.45 3.86
CA TYR A 533 20.65 -2.44 5.31
C TYR A 533 21.73 -1.42 5.69
N LEU A 534 21.43 -0.63 6.73
CA LEU A 534 22.34 0.31 7.37
C LEU A 534 22.58 -0.17 8.81
N ASP A 535 23.84 -0.42 9.14
CA ASP A 535 24.29 -0.90 10.47
C ASP A 535 23.56 -2.15 10.99
N GLY A 536 23.08 -2.98 10.07
CA GLY A 536 22.40 -4.25 10.36
C GLY A 536 20.88 -4.17 10.38
N GLU A 537 20.29 -2.97 10.35
CA GLU A 537 18.84 -2.76 10.25
C GLU A 537 18.43 -2.51 8.79
N LYS A 538 17.25 -2.98 8.40
CA LYS A 538 16.72 -2.76 7.03
C LYS A 538 16.38 -1.28 6.89
N ALA A 539 17.08 -0.61 5.99
CA ALA A 539 17.02 0.84 5.82
C ALA A 539 16.14 1.25 4.64
N ALA A 540 16.23 0.55 3.50
CA ALA A 540 15.42 0.86 2.33
C ALA A 540 15.12 -0.40 1.52
N VAL A 541 14.00 -0.38 0.81
CA VAL A 541 13.69 -1.32 -0.27
C VAL A 541 13.45 -0.48 -1.51
N LYS A 542 14.13 -0.81 -2.62
CA LYS A 542 13.96 -0.14 -3.90
C LYS A 542 13.52 -1.12 -4.96
N HIS A 543 12.42 -0.79 -5.62
CA HIS A 543 11.94 -1.55 -6.76
C HIS A 543 12.88 -1.34 -7.96
N VAL A 544 13.20 -2.42 -8.66
CA VAL A 544 14.00 -2.41 -9.89
C VAL A 544 13.17 -3.08 -10.98
N ASP A 545 12.89 -2.36 -12.07
CA ASP A 545 12.00 -2.84 -13.15
C ASP A 545 12.52 -4.10 -13.87
N GLY A 546 13.83 -4.35 -13.78
CA GLY A 546 14.51 -5.51 -14.35
C GLY A 546 15.91 -5.21 -14.85
N VAL A 547 16.64 -6.25 -15.25
CA VAL A 547 17.99 -6.13 -15.82
C VAL A 547 18.15 -7.06 -17.01
N SER A 548 18.32 -6.49 -18.20
CA SER A 548 18.53 -7.25 -19.42
C SER A 548 19.79 -8.14 -19.36
N ALA A 549 19.81 -9.20 -20.16
CA ALA A 549 20.96 -10.10 -20.29
C ALA A 549 22.25 -9.33 -20.58
N GLY A 550 23.29 -9.55 -19.76
CA GLY A 550 24.58 -8.88 -19.86
C GLY A 550 24.61 -7.40 -19.42
N ALA A 551 23.47 -6.82 -19.06
CA ALA A 551 23.36 -5.40 -18.74
C ALA A 551 23.78 -5.08 -17.30
N THR A 552 23.93 -3.78 -17.02
CA THR A 552 24.24 -3.25 -15.70
C THR A 552 23.39 -2.00 -15.47
N VAL A 553 22.76 -1.92 -14.31
CA VAL A 553 21.96 -0.77 -13.85
C VAL A 553 22.60 -0.20 -12.58
N THR A 554 22.44 1.10 -12.35
CA THR A 554 22.83 1.76 -11.10
C THR A 554 21.62 2.43 -10.51
N ILE A 555 21.35 2.14 -9.24
CA ILE A 555 20.22 2.67 -8.47
C ILE A 555 20.78 3.56 -7.38
N ASP A 556 20.34 4.82 -7.35
CA ASP A 556 20.69 5.77 -6.31
C ASP A 556 19.74 5.61 -5.12
N VAL A 557 20.28 5.19 -3.99
CA VAL A 557 19.50 4.92 -2.77
C VAL A 557 19.68 6.09 -1.80
N PRO A 558 18.62 6.87 -1.49
CA PRO A 558 18.66 7.86 -0.43
C PRO A 558 18.76 7.15 0.94
N LEU A 559 19.65 7.66 1.79
CA LEU A 559 19.82 7.23 3.18
C LEU A 559 20.05 8.44 4.06
N TYR A 560 19.42 8.44 5.23
CA TYR A 560 19.62 9.45 6.24
C TYR A 560 20.40 8.87 7.42
N THR A 561 21.65 9.33 7.59
CA THR A 561 22.57 8.80 8.62
C THR A 561 23.61 9.83 9.05
N THR A 562 24.39 9.55 10.09
CA THR A 562 25.49 10.43 10.51
C THR A 562 26.71 10.35 9.57
N PRO A 563 27.55 11.38 9.46
CA PRO A 563 28.89 11.24 8.93
C PRO A 563 29.69 10.24 9.76
N GLY A 564 30.57 9.51 9.09
CA GLY A 564 31.43 8.53 9.70
C GLY A 564 31.29 7.15 9.08
N LYS A 565 31.81 6.14 9.77
CA LYS A 565 31.83 4.77 9.28
C LYS A 565 30.50 4.11 9.60
N HIS A 566 29.82 3.66 8.54
CA HIS A 566 28.62 2.85 8.64
C HIS A 566 28.80 1.56 7.84
N ARG A 567 28.16 0.49 8.30
CA ARG A 567 28.14 -0.80 7.62
C ARG A 567 26.92 -0.84 6.70
N ILE A 568 27.16 -1.01 5.40
CA ILE A 568 26.11 -1.12 4.39
C ILE A 568 26.10 -2.54 3.84
N LYS A 569 24.90 -3.12 3.76
CA LYS A 569 24.65 -4.38 3.05
C LYS A 569 23.54 -4.17 2.03
N ALA A 570 23.81 -4.51 0.78
CA ALA A 570 22.83 -4.52 -0.30
C ALA A 570 22.53 -5.96 -0.70
N VAL A 571 21.26 -6.31 -0.88
CA VAL A 571 20.80 -7.64 -1.26
C VAL A 571 19.81 -7.53 -2.40
N VAL A 572 20.15 -8.11 -3.54
CA VAL A 572 19.28 -8.21 -4.72
C VAL A 572 18.33 -9.39 -4.56
N ASP A 573 17.03 -9.14 -4.76
CA ASP A 573 15.95 -10.12 -4.70
C ASP A 573 15.98 -10.90 -3.39
N GLU A 574 16.05 -10.25 -2.22
CA GLU A 574 16.26 -10.94 -0.92
C GLU A 574 15.33 -12.15 -0.67
N VAL A 575 14.11 -12.12 -1.21
CA VAL A 575 13.12 -13.20 -1.15
C VAL A 575 13.55 -14.46 -1.91
N GLY A 576 14.40 -14.32 -2.92
CA GLY A 576 14.92 -15.42 -3.73
C GLY A 576 13.93 -15.90 -4.78
N ALA A 577 13.10 -15.00 -5.31
CA ALA A 577 12.11 -15.33 -6.32
C ALA A 577 12.76 -15.60 -7.70
N ILE A 578 13.92 -14.96 -7.97
CA ILE A 578 14.66 -15.14 -9.21
C ILE A 578 15.70 -16.23 -9.05
N LYS A 579 15.61 -17.23 -9.94
CA LYS A 579 16.65 -18.25 -10.09
C LYS A 579 17.94 -17.59 -10.54
N ASP A 580 19.00 -17.83 -9.77
CA ASP A 580 20.32 -17.24 -10.00
C ASP A 580 21.38 -18.33 -10.07
N SER A 581 22.28 -18.24 -11.04
CA SER A 581 23.37 -19.20 -11.22
C SER A 581 24.47 -19.08 -10.15
N ASN A 582 24.60 -17.92 -9.50
CA ASN A 582 25.54 -17.69 -8.42
C ASN A 582 24.97 -16.77 -7.33
N ARG A 583 24.00 -17.28 -6.57
CA ARG A 583 23.32 -16.51 -5.52
C ARG A 583 24.22 -15.80 -4.48
N ALA A 584 25.47 -16.24 -4.34
CA ALA A 584 26.41 -15.67 -3.38
C ALA A 584 26.87 -14.25 -3.75
N ASN A 585 26.76 -13.82 -5.01
CA ASN A 585 27.15 -12.47 -5.45
C ASN A 585 25.97 -11.48 -5.50
N ASN A 586 24.75 -11.93 -5.21
CA ASN A 586 23.55 -11.10 -5.07
C ASN A 586 23.56 -10.25 -3.79
N ALA A 587 24.57 -10.43 -2.91
CA ALA A 587 24.76 -9.61 -1.72
C ALA A 587 26.17 -9.03 -1.67
N ALA A 588 26.25 -7.72 -1.39
CA ALA A 588 27.50 -7.02 -1.11
C ALA A 588 27.40 -6.36 0.26
N GLU A 589 28.50 -6.37 1.01
CA GLU A 589 28.57 -5.76 2.32
C GLU A 589 29.93 -5.10 2.53
N GLY A 590 29.96 -3.93 3.15
CA GLY A 590 31.20 -3.21 3.45
C GLY A 590 31.02 -2.08 4.46
N GLU A 591 32.15 -1.58 4.97
CA GLU A 591 32.19 -0.33 5.72
C GLU A 591 32.42 0.84 4.75
N TYR A 592 31.54 1.83 4.81
CA TYR A 592 31.62 3.04 3.99
C TYR A 592 31.75 4.26 4.89
N VAL A 593 32.56 5.22 4.45
CA VAL A 593 32.70 6.51 5.14
C VAL A 593 31.73 7.49 4.51
N PHE A 594 30.76 7.93 5.28
CA PHE A 594 29.82 8.98 4.95
C PHE A 594 30.50 10.34 5.22
N PRO A 595 30.69 11.18 4.19
CA PRO A 595 31.53 12.38 4.26
C PRO A 595 30.94 13.56 5.05
#